data_AF-A0A383D817-F1
#
_entry.id   AF-A0A383D817-F1
#
_cell.length_a   1.000
_cell.length_b   1.000
_cell.length_c   1.000
_cell.angle_alpha   90.00
_cell.angle_beta   90.00
_cell.angle_gamma   90.00
#
_symmetry.space_group_name_H-M   'P 1'
#
loop_
_entity.id
_entity.type
_entity.pdbx_description
1 polymer ?
#
loop_
_entity_poly.entity_id
_entity_poly.type
_entity_poly.pdbx_seq_one_letter_code
_entity_poly.pdbx_strand_id
1 'polypeptide(L)'
;MSTAKEEIQTHTFRKYAEGDHAYDDFKGQIFSADHSHKCPTYVHRTPPCQGSCPSGEDIRGWLQIVRGMEQPPENLDWREYAFHRATL
;
A
#
# COMPACT_ATOMS: atom_id res chain seq x y z
N MET A 1 -6.64 -13.96 65.65
CA MET A 1 -5.92 -14.86 64.72
C MET A 1 -6.60 -14.71 63.36
N SER A 2 -5.89 -14.16 62.36
CA SER A 2 -5.35 -14.93 61.22
C SER A 2 -6.50 -15.60 60.44
N THR A 3 -6.84 -15.25 59.19
CA THR A 3 -6.01 -14.94 58.03
C THR A 3 -6.87 -14.24 56.98
N ALA A 4 -6.33 -13.23 56.29
CA ALA A 4 -6.91 -12.73 55.04
C ALA A 4 -6.88 -13.85 53.99
N LYS A 5 -8.05 -14.18 53.43
CA LYS A 5 -8.15 -14.97 52.20
C LYS A 5 -8.77 -14.05 51.17
N GLU A 6 -7.92 -13.37 50.42
CA GLU A 6 -8.34 -12.68 49.21
C GLU A 6 -8.75 -13.77 48.21
N GLU A 7 -10.06 -13.95 48.06
CA GLU A 7 -10.61 -14.83 47.04
C GLU A 7 -10.32 -14.21 45.67
N ILE A 8 -9.35 -14.77 44.95
CA ILE A 8 -9.15 -14.48 43.54
C ILE A 8 -10.42 -14.93 42.83
N GLN A 9 -11.29 -13.98 42.49
CA GLN A 9 -12.45 -14.23 41.64
C GLN A 9 -11.93 -14.64 40.26
N THR A 10 -11.78 -15.94 40.03
CA THR A 10 -11.52 -16.50 38.72
C THR A 10 -12.73 -16.22 37.85
N HIS A 11 -12.69 -15.13 37.09
CA HIS A 11 -13.76 -14.79 36.16
C HIS A 11 -13.74 -15.75 34.96
N THR A 12 -14.39 -16.91 35.11
CA THR A 12 -14.65 -17.81 33.98
C THR A 12 -15.87 -17.31 33.21
N PHE A 13 -15.72 -16.20 32.51
CA PHE A 13 -16.76 -15.69 31.62
C PHE A 13 -16.93 -16.67 30.45
N ARG A 14 -18.14 -17.18 30.28
CA ARG A 14 -18.51 -18.04 29.15
C ARG A 14 -18.52 -17.19 27.88
N LYS A 15 -17.58 -17.45 26.97
CA LYS A 15 -17.44 -16.69 25.73
C LYS A 15 -18.52 -17.01 24.68
N TYR A 16 -19.01 -18.24 24.64
CA TYR A 16 -19.96 -18.72 23.61
C TYR A 16 -21.21 -19.34 24.24
N ALA A 17 -22.38 -19.07 23.66
CA ALA A 17 -23.64 -19.67 24.08
C ALA A 17 -23.72 -21.15 23.68
N GLU A 18 -24.63 -21.89 24.31
CA GLU A 18 -24.90 -23.30 23.97
C GLU A 18 -25.60 -23.38 22.62
N GLY A 19 -25.06 -24.17 21.68
CA GLY A 19 -25.58 -24.25 20.31
C GLY A 19 -24.97 -23.26 19.31
N ASP A 20 -24.01 -22.43 19.76
CA ASP A 20 -23.27 -21.49 18.90
C ASP A 20 -22.18 -22.23 18.09
N HIS A 21 -22.60 -22.89 17.02
CA HIS A 21 -21.75 -23.66 16.11
C HIS A 21 -21.56 -22.99 14.75
N ALA A 22 -22.11 -21.80 14.58
CA ALA A 22 -21.99 -21.02 13.36
C ALA A 22 -20.79 -20.09 13.47
N TYR A 23 -19.89 -20.15 12.49
CA TYR A 23 -18.88 -19.13 12.34
C TYR A 23 -19.49 -17.95 11.58
N ASP A 24 -19.33 -16.73 12.11
CA ASP A 24 -19.57 -15.50 11.35
C ASP A 24 -18.59 -15.38 10.16
N ASP A 25 -18.69 -14.29 9.38
CA ASP A 25 -17.81 -14.03 8.22
C ASP A 25 -16.33 -14.26 8.55
N PHE A 26 -15.79 -15.37 8.05
CA PHE A 26 -14.40 -15.78 8.26
C PHE A 26 -13.40 -14.71 7.78
N LYS A 27 -13.79 -13.82 6.85
CA LYS A 27 -12.92 -12.71 6.42
C LYS A 27 -12.67 -11.71 7.56
N GLY A 28 -13.67 -11.46 8.40
CA GLY A 28 -13.54 -10.61 9.58
C GLY A 28 -12.59 -11.18 10.64
N GLN A 29 -12.35 -12.50 10.62
CA GLN A 29 -11.42 -13.18 11.52
C GLN A 29 -9.98 -13.25 10.99
N ILE A 30 -9.73 -12.91 9.71
CA ILE A 30 -8.44 -13.10 9.02
C ILE A 30 -7.81 -11.76 8.60
N PHE A 31 -8.29 -10.61 9.10
CA PHE A 31 -7.74 -9.32 8.66
C PHE A 31 -6.73 -8.73 9.65
N SER A 32 -5.46 -9.15 9.52
CA SER A 32 -4.30 -8.45 10.08
C SER A 32 -3.57 -7.72 8.93
N ALA A 33 -4.17 -6.64 8.44
CA ALA A 33 -3.82 -6.10 7.13
C ALA A 33 -2.55 -5.24 7.04
N ASP A 34 -1.81 -5.03 8.13
CA ASP A 34 -0.63 -4.14 8.10
C ASP A 34 0.59 -4.66 8.88
N HIS A 35 0.65 -5.96 9.18
CA HIS A 35 1.77 -6.55 9.92
C HIS A 35 2.42 -7.67 9.12
N SER A 36 3.50 -7.33 8.43
CA SER A 36 4.39 -8.29 7.79
C SER A 36 5.74 -8.27 8.50
N HIS A 37 6.26 -9.44 8.87
CA HIS A 37 7.65 -9.58 9.35
C HIS A 37 8.69 -9.39 8.23
N LYS A 38 8.23 -9.17 6.99
CA LYS A 38 9.10 -8.82 5.86
C LYS A 38 9.32 -7.31 5.87
N CYS A 39 10.56 -6.88 6.00
CA CYS A 39 10.94 -5.49 5.74
C CYS A 39 10.49 -5.11 4.32
N PRO A 40 9.78 -3.98 4.12
CA PRO A 40 9.41 -3.53 2.80
C PRO A 40 10.67 -3.31 1.97
N THR A 41 10.76 -3.96 0.82
CA THR A 41 11.83 -3.75 -0.14
C THR A 41 11.35 -2.76 -1.19
N TYR A 42 12.11 -1.69 -1.41
CA TYR A 42 11.85 -0.81 -2.53
C TYR A 42 12.18 -1.54 -3.83
N VAL A 43 11.18 -1.70 -4.67
CA VAL A 43 11.34 -2.30 -6.00
C VAL A 43 11.21 -1.18 -7.02
N HIS A 44 12.26 -0.95 -7.80
CA HIS A 44 12.16 -0.11 -8.99
C HIS A 44 11.25 -0.81 -9.99
N ARG A 45 10.08 -0.23 -10.23
CA ARG A 45 9.13 -0.68 -11.26
C ARG A 45 8.91 0.40 -12.28
N THR A 46 8.83 0.00 -13.55
CA THR A 46 8.36 0.88 -14.60
C THR A 46 6.93 1.33 -14.26
N PRO A 47 6.64 2.64 -14.30
CA PRO A 47 5.29 3.15 -14.04
C PRO A 47 4.28 2.52 -15.00
N PRO A 48 3.03 2.24 -14.55
CA PRO A 48 2.03 1.61 -15.40
C PRO A 48 1.71 2.43 -16.65
N CYS A 49 1.74 3.76 -16.57
CA CYS A 49 1.55 4.62 -17.73
C CYS A 49 2.57 4.33 -18.84
N GLN A 50 3.85 4.20 -18.48
CA GLN A 50 4.92 3.91 -19.43
C GLN A 50 4.91 2.42 -19.85
N GLY A 51 4.80 1.51 -18.88
CA GLY A 51 4.87 0.06 -19.14
C GLY A 51 3.66 -0.52 -19.86
N SER A 52 2.50 0.15 -19.82
CA SER A 52 1.29 -0.27 -20.53
C SER A 52 1.04 0.49 -21.83
N CYS A 53 1.87 1.48 -22.18
CA CYS A 53 1.73 2.21 -23.44
C CYS A 53 2.12 1.31 -24.61
N PRO A 54 1.20 1.00 -25.56
CA PRO A 54 1.52 0.15 -26.71
C PRO A 54 2.60 0.74 -27.61
N SER A 55 2.68 2.07 -27.67
CA SER A 55 3.68 2.82 -28.44
C SER A 55 5.05 2.87 -27.75
N GLY A 56 5.16 2.45 -26.49
CA GLY A 56 6.41 2.52 -25.72
C GLY A 56 6.81 3.91 -25.23
N GLU A 57 5.90 4.89 -25.30
CA GLU A 57 6.20 6.29 -24.99
C GLU A 57 6.57 6.52 -23.52
N ASP A 58 7.50 7.46 -23.27
CA ASP A 58 7.84 7.93 -21.93
C ASP A 58 6.84 8.99 -21.43
N ILE A 59 5.65 8.51 -21.07
CA ILE A 59 4.55 9.35 -20.55
C ILE A 59 4.95 10.06 -19.25
N ARG A 60 5.76 9.41 -18.40
CA ARG A 60 6.17 10.00 -17.12
C ARG A 60 7.16 11.16 -17.34
N GLY A 61 8.15 10.97 -18.20
CA GLY A 61 9.09 12.03 -18.57
C GLY A 61 8.37 13.23 -19.19
N TRP A 62 7.43 12.98 -20.12
CA TRP A 62 6.60 14.04 -20.70
C TRP A 62 5.84 14.85 -19.63
N LEU A 63 5.19 14.16 -18.67
CA LEU A 63 4.46 14.80 -17.59
C LEU A 63 5.36 15.62 -16.65
N GLN A 64 6.62 15.22 -16.45
CA GLN A 64 7.58 15.97 -15.63
C GLN A 64 7.94 17.30 -16.29
N ILE A 65 8.11 17.31 -17.62
CA ILE A 65 8.43 18.52 -18.38
C ILE A 65 7.23 19.47 -18.39
N VAL A 66 6.02 18.97 -18.66
CA VAL A 66 4.79 19.78 -18.67
C VAL A 66 4.51 20.41 -17.29
N ARG A 67 4.88 19.72 -16.21
CA ARG A 67 4.74 20.24 -14.84
C ARG A 67 5.89 21.15 -14.41
N GLY A 68 6.87 21.41 -15.27
CA GLY A 68 8.04 22.23 -14.95
C GLY A 68 8.97 21.61 -13.90
N MET A 69 8.86 20.29 -13.66
CA MET A 69 9.77 19.56 -12.77
C MET A 69 11.11 19.29 -13.45
N GLU A 70 11.07 19.04 -14.76
CA GLU A 70 12.23 18.88 -15.63
C GLU A 70 12.25 20.06 -16.62
N GLN A 71 13.36 20.79 -16.67
CA GLN A 71 13.51 21.95 -17.55
C GLN A 71 14.26 21.54 -18.82
N PRO A 72 13.90 22.12 -19.98
CA PRO A 72 14.64 21.87 -21.21
C PRO A 72 16.08 22.41 -21.13
N PRO A 73 17.01 21.88 -21.93
CA PRO A 73 18.32 22.47 -22.12
C PRO A 73 18.23 23.88 -22.71
N GLU A 74 19.29 24.68 -22.55
CA GLU A 74 19.34 26.05 -23.07
C GLU A 74 19.07 26.10 -24.57
N ASN A 75 18.25 27.07 -24.99
CA ASN A 75 17.84 27.31 -26.38
C ASN A 75 16.88 26.28 -27.01
N LEU A 76 16.26 25.40 -26.22
CA LEU A 76 15.21 24.48 -26.71
C LEU A 76 13.83 24.86 -26.15
N ASP A 77 12.80 24.95 -26.99
CA ASP A 77 11.43 25.14 -26.50
C ASP A 77 11.00 23.89 -25.73
N TRP A 78 10.35 24.09 -24.58
CA TRP A 78 9.98 22.99 -23.70
C TRP A 78 8.99 22.01 -24.36
N ARG A 79 8.19 22.45 -25.34
CA ARG A 79 7.25 21.57 -26.07
C ARG A 79 7.99 20.63 -27.01
N GLU A 80 8.99 21.16 -27.71
CA GLU A 80 9.88 20.38 -28.57
C GLU A 80 10.68 19.38 -27.75
N TYR A 81 11.24 19.83 -26.62
CA TYR A 81 11.91 18.94 -25.67
C TYR A 81 11.00 17.82 -25.16
N ALA A 82 9.77 18.16 -24.74
CA ALA A 82 8.79 17.19 -24.27
C ALA A 82 8.44 16.17 -25.36
N PHE A 83 8.29 16.60 -26.61
CA PHE A 83 8.00 15.71 -27.73
C PHE A 83 9.14 14.70 -27.96
N HIS A 84 10.39 15.19 -28.01
CA HIS A 84 11.56 14.30 -28.15
C HIS A 84 11.71 13.31 -27.01
N ARG A 85 11.37 13.72 -25.78
CA ARG A 85 11.42 12.85 -24.61
C ARG A 85 10.39 11.72 -24.68
N ALA A 86 9.21 12.00 -25.21
CA ALA A 86 8.10 11.06 -25.23
C ALA A 86 8.29 9.92 -26.24
N THR A 87 8.94 10.18 -27.38
CA THR A 87 8.93 9.29 -28.56
C THR A 87 10.24 8.53 -28.81
N LEU A 88 11.02 8.24 -27.78
CA LEU A 88 12.23 7.40 -27.95
C LEU A 88 11.91 5.99 -28.42
#